data_AF-D3DIV9-F1
#
_entry.id   AF-D3DIV9-F1
#
_cell.length_a   1.000
_cell.length_b   1.000
_cell.length_c   1.000
_cell.angle_alpha   90.00
_cell.angle_beta   90.00
_cell.angle_gamma   90.00
#
_symmetry.space_group_name_H-M   'P 1'
#
loop_
_entity.id
_entity.type
_entity.pdbx_description
1 polymer ?
#
loop_
_entity_poly.entity_id
_entity_poly.type
_entity_poly.pdbx_seq_one_letter_code
_entity_poly.pdbx_strand_id
1 'polypeptide(L)'
;MIDAQIVKEALKKNKVRTEVFKDIEYLRFTDDYKDIPRGTAIFKDFVVWGYPHIGRIFQLTTGLPEQFNAPVWVEEKVDGYNTRIFSYKGEIYTLTRGGYICPFTTDRVREFISEKFFEENPHLVLCAEVAGPENPYVEEFPPYIQEDIAFFVFDIMKKGEQGFLPYREKLRIIDKYGLPHVEMFGRFELTQIEEIKRLLKKLNQEKREGVVFKEDAERDKRVKYITSYANINDIKVTSLNMLGLPADYYTNRLLRLALFIEEEQVEKNESLYKEIGEAFLEGIFKACQMVRSEGKVYRTFRCRFNKKENALLFLEQMKHASAHIQIAERSLEKKGRYYLLEFDKVFLNMTGLLGHLLKGGSVID
;
A
#
# COMPACT_ATOMS: atom_id res chain seq x y z
N MET A 1 -18.83 5.10 -18.50
CA MET A 1 -18.59 6.49 -18.02
C MET A 1 -19.41 6.72 -16.76
N ILE A 2 -18.91 7.52 -15.81
CA ILE A 2 -19.63 7.88 -14.58
C ILE A 2 -20.69 8.94 -14.93
N ASP A 3 -21.90 8.80 -14.38
CA ASP A 3 -22.98 9.77 -14.57
C ASP A 3 -22.57 11.16 -14.03
N ALA A 4 -22.72 12.19 -14.86
CA ALA A 4 -22.40 13.58 -14.54
C ALA A 4 -23.16 14.10 -13.31
N GLN A 5 -24.40 13.64 -13.10
CA GLN A 5 -25.18 14.03 -11.93
C GLN A 5 -24.57 13.49 -10.63
N ILE A 6 -24.03 12.26 -10.65
CA ILE A 6 -23.31 11.67 -9.51
C ILE A 6 -22.07 12.49 -9.19
N VAL A 7 -21.29 12.91 -10.20
CA VAL A 7 -20.10 13.74 -10.01
C VAL A 7 -20.47 15.10 -9.41
N LYS A 8 -21.55 15.74 -9.90
CA LYS A 8 -22.04 17.02 -9.39
C LYS A 8 -22.48 16.94 -7.92
N GLU A 9 -23.15 15.86 -7.54
CA GLU A 9 -23.49 15.59 -6.14
C GLU A 9 -22.26 15.37 -5.27
N ALA A 10 -21.29 14.59 -5.76
CA ALA A 10 -20.06 14.27 -5.04
C ALA A 10 -19.20 15.53 -4.80
N LEU A 11 -19.14 16.44 -5.78
CA LEU A 11 -18.50 17.75 -5.64
C LEU A 11 -19.14 18.57 -4.52
N LYS A 12 -20.47 18.68 -4.49
CA LYS A 12 -21.20 19.39 -3.42
C LYS A 12 -20.95 18.81 -2.03
N LYS A 13 -20.68 17.51 -1.93
CA LYS A 13 -20.40 16.80 -0.68
C LYS A 13 -18.91 16.72 -0.34
N ASN A 14 -18.04 17.42 -1.06
CA ASN A 14 -16.58 17.37 -0.90
C ASN A 14 -15.97 15.95 -1.02
N LYS A 15 -16.64 15.06 -1.76
CA LYS A 15 -16.18 13.69 -2.07
C LYS A 15 -15.35 13.61 -3.35
N VAL A 16 -15.33 14.68 -4.13
CA VAL A 16 -14.49 14.86 -5.32
C VAL A 16 -13.72 16.16 -5.20
N ARG A 17 -12.46 16.18 -5.63
CA ARG A 17 -11.64 17.39 -5.75
C ARG A 17 -11.02 17.49 -7.14
N THR A 18 -10.86 18.71 -7.61
CA THR A 18 -10.01 19.00 -8.78
C THR A 18 -8.56 18.91 -8.37
N GLU A 19 -7.76 18.24 -9.17
CA GLU A 19 -6.34 18.09 -9.01
C GLU A 19 -5.63 18.57 -10.28
N VAL A 20 -4.44 19.13 -10.10
CA VAL A 20 -3.58 19.56 -11.19
C VAL A 20 -2.20 18.94 -10.98
N PHE A 21 -1.69 18.24 -11.99
CA PHE A 21 -0.33 17.75 -12.03
C PHE A 21 0.31 18.22 -13.34
N LYS A 22 1.23 19.19 -13.24
CA LYS A 22 1.78 19.90 -14.40
C LYS A 22 0.65 20.50 -15.25
N ASP A 23 0.51 20.08 -16.51
CA ASP A 23 -0.53 20.50 -17.45
C ASP A 23 -1.79 19.59 -17.42
N ILE A 24 -1.85 18.61 -16.51
CA ILE A 24 -2.95 17.66 -16.43
C ILE A 24 -3.90 18.05 -15.31
N GLU A 25 -5.09 18.46 -15.70
CA GLU A 25 -6.23 18.63 -14.81
C GLU A 25 -7.12 17.38 -14.82
N TYR A 26 -7.55 16.94 -13.64
CA TYR A 26 -8.43 15.79 -13.46
C TYR A 26 -9.26 15.91 -12.18
N LEU A 27 -10.38 15.19 -12.11
CA LEU A 27 -11.17 15.08 -10.88
C LEU A 27 -10.80 13.80 -10.14
N ARG A 28 -10.71 13.88 -8.82
CA ARG A 28 -10.30 12.76 -7.97
C ARG A 28 -11.32 12.53 -6.85
N PHE A 29 -11.80 11.30 -6.74
CA PHE A 29 -12.63 10.87 -5.61
C PHE A 29 -11.76 10.75 -4.35
N THR A 30 -12.03 11.58 -3.35
CA THR A 30 -11.27 11.65 -2.10
C THR A 30 -11.62 10.53 -1.13
N ASP A 31 -12.82 9.96 -1.29
CA ASP A 31 -13.44 8.95 -0.44
C ASP A 31 -14.42 8.12 -1.28
N ASP A 32 -14.90 7.00 -0.74
CA ASP A 32 -15.93 6.18 -1.38
C ASP A 32 -17.23 6.98 -1.51
N TYR A 33 -17.90 6.88 -2.66
CA TYR A 33 -19.19 7.53 -2.87
C TYR A 33 -20.11 6.68 -3.75
N LYS A 34 -21.18 6.16 -3.15
CA LYS A 34 -22.04 5.14 -3.78
C LYS A 34 -21.15 3.96 -4.22
N ASP A 35 -21.27 3.50 -5.45
CA ASP A 35 -20.46 2.40 -6.00
C ASP A 35 -19.12 2.86 -6.61
N ILE A 36 -18.70 4.11 -6.34
CA ILE A 36 -17.45 4.67 -6.85
C ILE A 36 -16.38 4.58 -5.75
N PRO A 37 -15.34 3.74 -5.92
CA PRO A 37 -14.29 3.61 -4.93
C PRO A 37 -13.40 4.85 -4.89
N ARG A 38 -12.90 5.15 -3.69
CA ARG A 38 -11.89 6.16 -3.40
C ARG A 38 -10.70 6.01 -4.34
N GLY A 39 -10.18 7.16 -4.79
CA GLY A 39 -9.04 7.23 -5.68
C GLY A 39 -9.41 7.02 -7.15
N THR A 40 -10.69 6.89 -7.50
CA THR A 40 -11.14 7.03 -8.88
C THR A 40 -10.74 8.41 -9.42
N ALA A 41 -10.10 8.43 -10.60
CA ALA A 41 -9.64 9.64 -11.27
C ALA A 41 -10.35 9.78 -12.63
N ILE A 42 -10.98 10.93 -12.85
CA ILE A 42 -11.67 11.27 -14.09
C ILE A 42 -10.80 12.27 -14.85
N PHE A 43 -10.25 11.82 -15.97
CA PHE A 43 -9.61 12.67 -16.98
C PHE A 43 -10.65 13.10 -18.02
N LYS A 44 -10.26 14.03 -18.89
CA LYS A 44 -11.14 14.53 -19.95
C LYS A 44 -11.73 13.41 -20.82
N ASP A 45 -10.92 12.43 -21.21
CA ASP A 45 -11.30 11.43 -22.21
C ASP A 45 -11.55 10.03 -21.63
N PHE A 46 -11.20 9.78 -20.36
CA PHE A 46 -11.36 8.46 -19.72
C PHE A 46 -11.38 8.54 -18.20
N VAL A 47 -11.78 7.43 -17.58
CA VAL A 47 -11.76 7.24 -16.13
C VAL A 47 -10.76 6.14 -15.79
N VAL A 48 -9.93 6.38 -14.76
CA VAL A 48 -9.15 5.33 -14.09
C VAL A 48 -9.81 5.06 -12.74
N TRP A 49 -10.54 3.95 -12.66
CA TRP A 49 -11.26 3.55 -11.45
C TRP A 49 -10.31 3.29 -10.28
N GLY A 50 -10.75 3.65 -9.08
CA GLY A 50 -10.09 3.32 -7.82
C GLY A 50 -9.92 1.81 -7.72
N TYR A 51 -8.74 1.34 -7.30
CA TYR A 51 -8.61 -0.09 -7.00
C TYR A 51 -9.54 -0.42 -5.81
N PRO A 52 -10.36 -1.46 -5.87
CA PRO A 52 -11.38 -1.74 -4.85
C PRO A 52 -10.77 -2.16 -3.50
N HIS A 53 -11.58 -2.22 -2.46
CA HIS A 53 -11.17 -2.81 -1.19
C HIS A 53 -11.15 -4.34 -1.30
N ILE A 54 -10.08 -4.97 -0.82
CA ILE A 54 -10.00 -6.44 -0.71
C ILE A 54 -10.37 -6.82 0.72
N GLY A 55 -11.41 -7.65 0.86
CA GLY A 55 -11.87 -8.20 2.13
C GLY A 55 -10.78 -9.03 2.81
N ARG A 56 -10.87 -9.19 4.12
CA ARG A 56 -9.92 -9.97 4.91
C ARG A 56 -10.64 -11.11 5.59
N ILE A 57 -10.06 -12.30 5.52
CA ILE A 57 -10.43 -13.43 6.37
C ILE A 57 -9.43 -13.54 7.52
N PHE A 58 -9.90 -13.99 8.69
CA PHE A 58 -9.09 -14.09 9.91
C PHE A 58 -8.76 -15.54 10.26
N GLN A 59 -9.53 -16.49 9.74
CA GLN A 59 -9.27 -17.92 9.83
C GLN A 59 -9.28 -18.50 8.41
N LEU A 60 -8.30 -19.33 8.08
CA LEU A 60 -8.18 -19.94 6.75
C LEU A 60 -9.21 -21.06 6.57
N THR A 61 -9.32 -21.91 7.58
CA THR A 61 -10.08 -23.17 7.57
C THR A 61 -11.57 -22.93 7.35
N THR A 62 -12.10 -21.87 7.99
CA THR A 62 -13.50 -21.46 7.87
C THR A 62 -13.68 -20.36 6.83
N GLY A 63 -12.72 -19.43 6.73
CA GLY A 63 -12.84 -18.26 5.87
C GLY A 63 -12.75 -18.59 4.37
N LEU A 64 -11.89 -19.52 3.93
CA LEU A 64 -11.82 -19.87 2.51
C LEU A 64 -13.13 -20.48 1.99
N PRO A 65 -13.69 -21.55 2.59
CA PRO A 65 -14.94 -22.15 2.09
C PRO A 65 -16.16 -21.23 2.28
N GLU A 66 -16.16 -20.33 3.28
CA GLU A 66 -17.23 -19.33 3.44
C GLU A 66 -17.20 -18.27 2.33
N GLN A 67 -16.00 -17.90 1.87
CA GLN A 67 -15.86 -16.79 0.94
C GLN A 67 -15.95 -17.22 -0.52
N PHE A 68 -15.55 -18.44 -0.86
CA PHE A 68 -15.39 -18.92 -2.23
C PHE A 68 -16.22 -20.16 -2.51
N ASN A 69 -16.76 -20.22 -3.73
CA ASN A 69 -17.48 -21.39 -4.24
C ASN A 69 -16.76 -22.05 -5.43
N ALA A 70 -15.59 -21.52 -5.80
CA ALA A 70 -14.74 -21.99 -6.87
C ALA A 70 -13.28 -22.00 -6.42
N PRO A 71 -12.38 -22.66 -7.17
CA PRO A 71 -10.95 -22.68 -6.86
C PRO A 71 -10.35 -21.29 -6.90
N VAL A 72 -9.21 -21.12 -6.22
CA VAL A 72 -8.58 -19.81 -6.05
C VAL A 72 -7.15 -19.81 -6.56
N TRP A 73 -6.77 -18.72 -7.22
CA TRP A 73 -5.38 -18.38 -7.45
C TRP A 73 -4.81 -17.72 -6.19
N VAL A 74 -3.61 -18.13 -5.80
CA VAL A 74 -2.93 -17.63 -4.61
C VAL A 74 -1.68 -16.87 -5.05
N GLU A 75 -1.66 -15.58 -4.73
CA GLU A 75 -0.53 -14.69 -5.03
C GLU A 75 0.07 -14.14 -3.75
N GLU A 76 1.37 -13.84 -3.79
CA GLU A 76 2.00 -13.06 -2.73
C GLU A 76 1.29 -11.72 -2.57
N LYS A 77 0.99 -11.38 -1.32
CA LYS A 77 0.74 -10.00 -0.95
C LYS A 77 2.09 -9.35 -0.66
N VAL A 78 2.56 -8.53 -1.58
CA VAL A 78 3.78 -7.74 -1.41
C VAL A 78 3.48 -6.55 -0.49
N ASP A 79 4.37 -6.29 0.45
CA ASP A 79 4.27 -5.14 1.36
C ASP A 79 4.93 -3.91 0.75
N GLY A 80 4.14 -2.89 0.48
CA GLY A 80 4.57 -1.69 -0.22
C GLY A 80 3.41 -0.73 -0.38
N TYR A 81 3.37 -0.03 -1.51
CA TYR A 81 2.22 0.80 -1.85
C TYR A 81 1.65 0.50 -3.23
N ASN A 82 0.32 0.50 -3.28
CA ASN A 82 -0.47 0.34 -4.49
C ASN A 82 -0.25 1.50 -5.47
N THR A 83 -0.03 1.14 -6.74
CA THR A 83 -0.01 2.07 -7.88
C THR A 83 -0.86 1.58 -9.04
N ARG A 84 -1.47 2.52 -9.78
CA ARG A 84 -2.16 2.28 -11.05
C ARG A 84 -1.42 3.01 -12.17
N ILE A 85 -0.92 2.26 -13.14
CA ILE A 85 -0.04 2.74 -14.21
C ILE A 85 -0.83 2.78 -15.51
N PHE A 86 -0.83 3.91 -16.20
CA PHE A 86 -1.62 4.11 -17.41
C PHE A 86 -0.90 5.06 -18.37
N SER A 87 -1.16 4.93 -19.67
CA SER A 87 -0.69 5.90 -20.65
C SER A 87 -1.66 7.06 -20.80
N TYR A 88 -1.14 8.26 -21.05
CA TYR A 88 -1.95 9.42 -21.41
C TYR A 88 -1.11 10.37 -22.26
N LYS A 89 -1.64 10.79 -23.42
CA LYS A 89 -0.94 11.69 -24.36
C LYS A 89 0.50 11.24 -24.70
N GLY A 90 0.73 9.93 -24.86
CA GLY A 90 2.04 9.35 -25.20
C GLY A 90 3.01 9.19 -24.03
N GLU A 91 2.63 9.63 -22.82
CA GLU A 91 3.44 9.49 -21.60
C GLU A 91 2.84 8.44 -20.65
N ILE A 92 3.67 7.87 -19.76
CA ILE A 92 3.22 6.95 -18.71
C ILE A 92 3.07 7.73 -17.41
N TYR A 93 1.90 7.61 -16.78
CA TYR A 93 1.61 8.19 -15.47
C TYR A 93 1.22 7.11 -14.48
N THR A 94 1.33 7.45 -13.20
CA THR A 94 1.01 6.55 -12.10
C THR A 94 0.10 7.24 -11.10
N LEU A 95 -0.97 6.56 -10.67
CA LEU A 95 -1.82 7.02 -9.57
C LEU A 95 -1.47 6.27 -8.30
N THR A 96 -1.40 6.98 -7.18
CA THR A 96 -1.44 6.36 -5.85
C THR A 96 -2.81 5.72 -5.60
N ARG A 97 -2.93 4.93 -4.53
CA ARG A 97 -4.21 4.44 -4.03
C ARG A 97 -5.27 5.55 -3.86
N GLY A 98 -4.85 6.72 -3.40
CA GLY A 98 -5.73 7.88 -3.19
C GLY A 98 -6.11 8.63 -4.48
N GLY A 99 -5.60 8.19 -5.64
CA GLY A 99 -5.90 8.77 -6.94
C GLY A 99 -5.03 9.96 -7.33
N TYR A 100 -3.95 10.24 -6.61
CA TYR A 100 -3.02 11.31 -7.01
C TYR A 100 -2.04 10.81 -8.06
N ILE A 101 -1.76 11.60 -9.09
CA ILE A 101 -0.57 11.37 -9.92
C ILE A 101 0.67 11.48 -9.03
N CYS A 102 1.47 10.42 -8.96
CA CYS A 102 2.64 10.35 -8.08
C CYS A 102 3.90 10.80 -8.83
N PRO A 103 4.57 11.90 -8.42
CA PRO A 103 5.76 12.39 -9.09
C PRO A 103 6.92 11.39 -9.00
N PHE A 104 7.11 10.76 -7.85
CA PHE A 104 8.12 9.72 -7.64
C PHE A 104 7.87 8.49 -8.52
N THR A 105 6.68 7.89 -8.42
CA THR A 105 6.39 6.64 -9.14
C THR A 105 6.34 6.86 -10.65
N THR A 106 5.83 8.02 -11.10
CA THR A 106 5.82 8.40 -12.53
C THR A 106 7.23 8.63 -13.08
N ASP A 107 8.14 9.15 -12.25
CA ASP A 107 9.54 9.33 -12.62
C ASP A 107 10.29 8.00 -12.77
N ARG A 108 9.96 7.00 -11.93
CA ARG A 108 10.67 5.72 -11.84
C ARG A 108 10.10 4.61 -12.71
N VAL A 109 8.80 4.63 -13.02
CA VAL A 109 8.09 3.50 -13.67
C VAL A 109 8.72 3.02 -14.98
N ARG A 110 9.32 3.94 -15.76
CA ARG A 110 9.96 3.62 -17.05
C ARG A 110 11.20 2.74 -16.93
N GLU A 111 11.79 2.63 -15.74
CA GLU A 111 12.90 1.70 -15.47
C GLU A 111 12.41 0.25 -15.34
N PHE A 112 11.13 0.04 -15.04
CA PHE A 112 10.57 -1.27 -14.68
C PHE A 112 9.52 -1.77 -15.66
N ILE A 113 8.80 -0.86 -16.33
CA ILE A 113 7.71 -1.17 -17.25
C ILE A 113 8.03 -0.56 -18.62
N SER A 114 8.13 -1.42 -19.64
CA SER A 114 8.41 -1.01 -21.01
C SER A 114 7.27 -0.20 -21.62
N GLU A 115 7.62 0.86 -22.36
CA GLU A 115 6.65 1.69 -23.10
C GLU A 115 5.88 0.88 -24.15
N LYS A 116 6.50 -0.15 -24.73
CA LYS A 116 5.90 -1.06 -25.72
C LYS A 116 4.57 -1.65 -25.24
N PHE A 117 4.44 -1.94 -23.94
CA PHE A 117 3.18 -2.44 -23.39
C PHE A 117 2.04 -1.44 -23.61
N PHE A 118 2.27 -0.16 -23.35
CA PHE A 118 1.25 0.87 -23.46
C PHE A 118 1.05 1.37 -24.89
N GLU A 119 2.05 1.25 -25.76
CA GLU A 119 1.91 1.46 -27.20
C GLU A 119 0.92 0.46 -27.81
N GLU A 120 1.05 -0.84 -27.47
CA GLU A 120 0.16 -1.90 -27.95
C GLU A 120 -1.18 -1.94 -27.20
N ASN A 121 -1.23 -1.49 -25.93
CA ASN A 121 -2.42 -1.59 -25.07
C ASN A 121 -2.76 -0.27 -24.35
N PRO A 122 -3.03 0.82 -25.09
CA PRO A 122 -3.25 2.14 -24.49
C PRO A 122 -4.52 2.24 -23.64
N HIS A 123 -5.43 1.27 -23.75
CA HIS A 123 -6.68 1.22 -22.99
C HIS A 123 -6.54 0.50 -21.63
N LEU A 124 -5.42 -0.20 -21.38
CA LEU A 124 -5.18 -0.94 -20.15
C LEU A 124 -4.56 -0.06 -19.06
N VAL A 125 -4.76 -0.49 -17.82
CA VAL A 125 -4.19 0.09 -16.61
C VAL A 125 -3.53 -1.04 -15.81
N LEU A 126 -2.22 -1.00 -15.61
CA LEU A 126 -1.54 -1.97 -14.76
C LEU A 126 -1.75 -1.59 -13.29
N CYS A 127 -2.10 -2.57 -12.46
CA CYS A 127 -2.15 -2.43 -11.02
C CYS A 127 -0.96 -3.17 -10.43
N ALA A 128 -0.09 -2.44 -9.74
CA ALA A 128 1.15 -2.95 -9.22
C ALA A 128 1.39 -2.50 -7.78
N GLU A 129 2.20 -3.27 -7.07
CA GLU A 129 2.77 -2.86 -5.79
C GLU A 129 4.17 -2.31 -6.07
N VAL A 130 4.50 -1.19 -5.45
CA VAL A 130 5.87 -0.66 -5.43
C VAL A 130 6.42 -0.85 -4.04
N ALA A 131 7.55 -1.54 -3.94
CA ALA A 131 8.13 -1.95 -2.67
C ALA A 131 9.65 -1.87 -2.69
N GLY A 132 10.26 -1.62 -1.53
CA GLY A 132 11.71 -1.56 -1.38
C GLY A 132 12.16 -0.54 -0.34
N PRO A 133 13.40 -0.61 0.15
CA PRO A 133 13.89 0.22 1.24
C PRO A 133 13.99 1.72 0.91
N GLU A 134 14.07 2.09 -0.37
CA GLU A 134 14.18 3.49 -0.79
C GLU A 134 12.87 4.03 -1.40
N ASN A 135 11.73 3.55 -0.90
CA ASN A 135 10.42 4.10 -1.25
C ASN A 135 10.01 5.23 -0.27
N PRO A 136 9.19 6.21 -0.69
CA PRO A 136 8.93 7.38 0.14
C PRO A 136 7.65 7.27 1.01
N TYR A 137 6.95 6.13 1.00
CA TYR A 137 5.62 5.99 1.60
C TYR A 137 5.61 5.06 2.81
N VAL A 138 6.19 3.87 2.69
CA VAL A 138 6.11 2.77 3.65
C VAL A 138 7.51 2.43 4.14
N GLU A 139 7.64 2.13 5.44
CA GLU A 139 8.94 1.74 6.03
C GLU A 139 9.22 0.25 5.85
N GLU A 140 8.16 -0.55 5.82
CA GLU A 140 8.22 -1.98 5.58
C GLU A 140 8.44 -2.23 4.09
N PHE A 141 9.21 -3.27 3.80
CA PHE A 141 9.47 -3.76 2.46
C PHE A 141 9.83 -5.24 2.53
N PRO A 142 9.65 -5.98 1.42
CA PRO A 142 9.98 -7.39 1.38
C PRO A 142 11.49 -7.61 1.57
N PRO A 143 11.90 -8.61 2.35
CA PRO A 143 13.30 -8.82 2.71
C PRO A 143 14.20 -9.19 1.53
N TYR A 144 13.62 -9.61 0.40
CA TYR A 144 14.36 -9.91 -0.82
C TYR A 144 14.74 -8.65 -1.64
N ILE A 145 14.27 -7.45 -1.26
CA ILE A 145 14.65 -6.18 -1.89
C ILE A 145 15.67 -5.47 -0.98
N GLN A 146 16.94 -5.49 -1.39
CA GLN A 146 18.05 -4.98 -0.57
C GLN A 146 18.34 -3.50 -0.77
N GLU A 147 17.99 -2.95 -1.93
CA GLU A 147 18.16 -1.54 -2.25
C GLU A 147 17.07 -1.04 -3.21
N ASP A 148 16.94 0.29 -3.31
CA ASP A 148 16.01 0.96 -4.22
C ASP A 148 14.55 0.49 -4.07
N ILE A 149 13.84 0.32 -5.19
CA ILE A 149 12.46 -0.15 -5.28
C ILE A 149 12.33 -1.19 -6.40
N ALA A 150 11.27 -1.97 -6.35
CA ALA A 150 10.81 -2.84 -7.42
C ALA A 150 9.29 -2.68 -7.63
N PHE A 151 8.82 -3.07 -8.81
CA PHE A 151 7.41 -3.08 -9.19
C PHE A 151 6.91 -4.51 -9.29
N PHE A 152 5.71 -4.79 -8.79
CA PHE A 152 5.10 -6.11 -8.86
C PHE A 152 3.66 -5.98 -9.36
N VAL A 153 3.44 -6.19 -10.65
CA VAL A 153 2.11 -6.23 -11.26
C VAL A 153 1.34 -7.41 -10.66
N PHE A 154 0.15 -7.13 -10.13
CA PHE A 154 -0.75 -8.15 -9.59
C PHE A 154 -2.10 -8.18 -10.28
N ASP A 155 -2.52 -7.10 -10.94
CA ASP A 155 -3.78 -7.04 -11.69
C ASP A 155 -3.69 -6.08 -12.89
N ILE A 156 -4.66 -6.20 -13.80
CA ILE A 156 -4.81 -5.33 -14.96
C ILE A 156 -6.28 -4.91 -15.05
N MET A 157 -6.51 -3.60 -15.11
CA MET A 157 -7.83 -2.99 -15.29
C MET A 157 -7.94 -2.38 -16.71
N LYS A 158 -9.14 -1.98 -17.09
CA LYS A 158 -9.40 -1.22 -18.33
C LYS A 158 -9.85 0.20 -18.00
N LYS A 159 -9.43 1.17 -18.81
CA LYS A 159 -9.92 2.54 -18.72
C LYS A 159 -11.44 2.57 -18.94
N GLY A 160 -12.16 3.28 -18.08
CA GLY A 160 -13.60 3.43 -18.18
C GLY A 160 -14.42 2.27 -17.60
N GLU A 161 -13.81 1.14 -17.25
CA GLU A 161 -14.49 -0.07 -16.76
C GLU A 161 -14.08 -0.40 -15.31
N GLN A 162 -15.04 -0.85 -14.50
CA GLN A 162 -14.74 -1.47 -13.20
C GLN A 162 -14.37 -2.94 -13.38
N GLY A 163 -13.67 -3.50 -12.39
CA GLY A 163 -13.23 -4.89 -12.41
C GLY A 163 -11.84 -5.08 -13.03
N PHE A 164 -11.51 -6.32 -13.30
CA PHE A 164 -10.18 -6.76 -13.72
C PHE A 164 -10.25 -7.63 -14.97
N LEU A 165 -9.15 -7.72 -15.71
CA LEU A 165 -9.02 -8.75 -16.73
C LEU A 165 -9.11 -10.14 -16.07
N PRO A 166 -9.68 -11.14 -16.77
CA PRO A 166 -9.65 -12.53 -16.33
C PRO A 166 -8.22 -12.97 -15.96
N TYR A 167 -8.09 -13.75 -14.89
CA TYR A 167 -6.78 -14.11 -14.34
C TYR A 167 -5.84 -14.72 -15.40
N ARG A 168 -6.34 -15.64 -16.23
CA ARG A 168 -5.56 -16.27 -17.32
C ARG A 168 -5.12 -15.26 -18.40
N GLU A 169 -5.92 -14.24 -18.67
CA GLU A 169 -5.55 -13.18 -19.61
C GLU A 169 -4.45 -12.30 -19.03
N LYS A 170 -4.54 -11.96 -17.73
CA LYS A 170 -3.46 -11.29 -17.01
C LYS A 170 -2.14 -12.05 -17.13
N LEU A 171 -2.14 -13.38 -16.91
CA LEU A 171 -0.91 -14.19 -17.03
C LEU A 171 -0.29 -14.11 -18.43
N ARG A 172 -1.11 -14.20 -19.48
CA ARG A 172 -0.63 -14.08 -20.87
C ARG A 172 -0.01 -12.72 -21.15
N ILE A 173 -0.58 -11.65 -20.62
CA ILE A 173 -0.03 -10.29 -20.78
C ILE A 173 1.29 -10.16 -20.01
N ILE A 174 1.34 -10.62 -18.77
CA ILE A 174 2.57 -10.60 -17.96
C ILE A 174 3.71 -11.31 -18.69
N ASP A 175 3.44 -12.52 -19.21
CA ASP A 175 4.42 -13.31 -19.96
C ASP A 175 4.84 -12.63 -21.28
N LYS A 176 3.87 -12.18 -22.10
CA LYS A 176 4.13 -11.54 -23.41
C LYS A 176 5.08 -10.34 -23.30
N TYR A 177 4.92 -9.50 -22.29
CA TYR A 177 5.71 -8.27 -22.14
C TYR A 177 6.82 -8.38 -21.08
N GLY A 178 6.99 -9.55 -20.45
CA GLY A 178 7.95 -9.73 -19.35
C GLY A 178 7.71 -8.76 -18.19
N LEU A 179 6.45 -8.52 -17.82
CA LEU A 179 6.12 -7.60 -16.74
C LEU A 179 6.59 -8.16 -15.40
N PRO A 180 7.22 -7.34 -14.53
CA PRO A 180 7.56 -7.78 -13.19
C PRO A 180 6.25 -7.95 -12.40
N HIS A 181 6.11 -9.08 -11.70
CA HIS A 181 4.84 -9.51 -11.12
C HIS A 181 5.05 -10.12 -9.74
N VAL A 182 3.98 -10.11 -8.93
CA VAL A 182 3.96 -10.79 -7.62
C VAL A 182 4.19 -12.29 -7.78
N GLU A 183 4.79 -12.96 -6.79
CA GLU A 183 4.95 -14.41 -6.85
C GLU A 183 3.56 -15.10 -6.92
N MET A 184 3.42 -16.04 -7.86
CA MET A 184 2.19 -16.80 -8.08
C MET A 184 2.41 -18.22 -7.56
N PHE A 185 1.77 -18.56 -6.44
CA PHE A 185 1.93 -19.87 -5.81
C PHE A 185 1.11 -20.97 -6.50
N GLY A 186 0.16 -20.57 -7.35
CA GLY A 186 -0.63 -21.47 -8.17
C GLY A 186 -2.12 -21.40 -7.89
N ARG A 187 -2.84 -22.39 -8.42
CA ARG A 187 -4.29 -22.55 -8.28
C ARG A 187 -4.59 -23.67 -7.31
N PHE A 188 -5.42 -23.40 -6.32
CA PHE A 188 -5.76 -24.33 -5.25
C PHE A 188 -7.27 -24.59 -5.25
N GLU A 189 -7.62 -25.86 -5.09
CA GLU A 189 -8.98 -26.27 -4.72
C GLU A 189 -9.25 -25.91 -3.26
N LEU A 190 -10.52 -25.65 -2.92
CA LEU A 190 -10.92 -25.28 -1.55
C LEU A 190 -10.69 -26.40 -0.53
N THR A 191 -10.45 -27.63 -0.98
CA THR A 191 -10.08 -28.78 -0.14
C THR A 191 -8.58 -28.79 0.24
N GLN A 192 -7.74 -27.99 -0.41
CA GLN A 192 -6.27 -27.97 -0.23
C GLN A 192 -5.81 -26.99 0.86
N ILE A 193 -6.62 -26.76 1.89
CA ILE A 193 -6.36 -25.79 2.97
C ILE A 193 -5.01 -26.06 3.65
N GLU A 194 -4.67 -27.33 3.88
CA GLU A 194 -3.39 -27.70 4.52
C GLU A 194 -2.15 -27.33 3.69
N GLU A 195 -2.25 -27.32 2.36
CA GLU A 195 -1.17 -26.85 1.50
C GLU A 195 -0.99 -25.34 1.62
N ILE A 196 -2.11 -24.59 1.66
CA ILE A 196 -2.13 -23.14 1.86
C ILE A 196 -1.56 -22.77 3.23
N LYS A 197 -1.90 -23.51 4.29
CA LYS A 197 -1.33 -23.32 5.63
C LYS A 197 0.18 -23.53 5.66
N ARG A 198 0.69 -24.59 5.01
CA ARG A 198 2.13 -24.84 4.87
C ARG A 198 2.84 -23.70 4.14
N LEU A 199 2.23 -23.20 3.06
CA LEU A 199 2.73 -22.03 2.33
C LEU A 199 2.81 -20.80 3.27
N LEU A 200 1.73 -20.47 3.98
CA LEU A 200 1.70 -19.30 4.87
C LEU A 200 2.70 -19.42 6.02
N LYS A 201 2.93 -20.62 6.55
CA LYS A 201 3.98 -20.88 7.54
C LYS A 201 5.36 -20.58 6.98
N LYS A 202 5.64 -21.00 5.74
CA LYS A 202 6.89 -20.66 5.03
C LYS A 202 7.03 -19.15 4.85
N LEU A 203 5.99 -18.48 4.33
CA LEU A 203 5.98 -17.02 4.16
C LEU A 203 6.22 -16.27 5.47
N ASN A 204 5.64 -16.75 6.57
CA ASN A 204 5.85 -16.20 7.90
C ASN A 204 7.32 -16.31 8.35
N GLN A 205 7.96 -17.47 8.15
CA GLN A 205 9.38 -17.67 8.46
C GLN A 205 10.29 -16.79 7.58
N GLU A 206 9.88 -16.59 6.32
CA GLU A 206 10.56 -15.72 5.35
C GLU A 206 10.24 -14.23 5.55
N LYS A 207 9.49 -13.86 6.60
CA LYS A 207 9.13 -12.47 6.92
C LYS A 207 8.36 -11.76 5.81
N ARG A 208 7.49 -12.50 5.10
CA ARG A 208 6.62 -11.99 4.02
C ARG A 208 5.23 -11.67 4.55
N GLU A 209 4.55 -10.74 3.89
CA GLU A 209 3.29 -10.17 4.41
C GLU A 209 2.14 -11.17 4.45
N GLY A 210 1.97 -11.94 3.38
CA GLY A 210 0.90 -12.92 3.26
C GLY A 210 0.48 -13.17 1.82
N VAL A 211 -0.81 -13.41 1.62
CA VAL A 211 -1.35 -13.80 0.31
C VAL A 211 -2.66 -13.08 -0.02
N VAL A 212 -2.93 -12.97 -1.31
CA VAL A 212 -4.24 -12.61 -1.86
C VAL A 212 -4.80 -13.83 -2.60
N PHE A 213 -6.01 -14.23 -2.23
CA PHE A 213 -6.79 -15.25 -2.90
C PHE A 213 -7.70 -14.59 -3.94
N LYS A 214 -7.68 -15.10 -5.17
CA LYS A 214 -8.48 -14.59 -6.30
C LYS A 214 -9.29 -15.73 -6.89
N GLU A 215 -10.61 -15.63 -6.84
CA GLU A 215 -11.53 -16.67 -7.31
C GLU A 215 -11.36 -16.91 -8.82
N ASP A 216 -11.21 -18.17 -9.24
CA ASP A 216 -11.17 -18.58 -10.65
C ASP A 216 -12.61 -18.70 -11.20
N ALA A 217 -13.38 -17.62 -11.13
CA ALA A 217 -14.76 -17.51 -11.60
C ALA A 217 -15.09 -16.08 -12.06
N GLU A 218 -16.20 -15.89 -12.79
CA GLU A 218 -16.61 -14.56 -13.29
C GLU A 218 -16.86 -13.53 -12.18
N ARG A 219 -17.25 -13.99 -10.99
CA ARG A 219 -17.43 -13.14 -9.81
C ARG A 219 -16.12 -12.44 -9.39
N ASP A 220 -14.96 -13.05 -9.69
CA ASP A 220 -13.62 -12.58 -9.34
C ASP A 220 -13.51 -12.06 -7.89
N LYS A 221 -14.11 -12.81 -6.95
CA LYS A 221 -14.03 -12.44 -5.54
C LYS A 221 -12.59 -12.53 -5.05
N ARG A 222 -12.22 -11.60 -4.18
CA ARG A 222 -10.87 -11.50 -3.61
C ARG A 222 -10.92 -11.37 -2.10
N VAL A 223 -10.08 -12.14 -1.42
CA VAL A 223 -9.81 -11.96 0.01
C VAL A 223 -8.31 -12.05 0.26
N LYS A 224 -7.85 -11.40 1.32
CA LYS A 224 -6.44 -11.45 1.74
C LYS A 224 -6.30 -12.07 3.12
N TYR A 225 -5.15 -12.69 3.35
CA TYR A 225 -4.74 -13.23 4.63
C TYR A 225 -3.29 -12.83 4.90
N ILE A 226 -2.99 -12.46 6.14
CA ILE A 226 -1.73 -11.84 6.56
C ILE A 226 -1.05 -12.76 7.57
N THR A 227 0.28 -12.91 7.46
CA THR A 227 1.08 -13.73 8.38
C THR A 227 1.10 -13.16 9.80
N SER A 228 1.39 -13.98 10.81
CA SER A 228 1.52 -13.49 12.19
C SER A 228 2.70 -12.53 12.31
N TYR A 229 3.81 -12.81 11.63
CA TYR A 229 4.97 -11.94 11.50
C TYR A 229 4.55 -10.54 11.06
N ALA A 230 3.81 -10.41 9.96
CA ALA A 230 3.44 -9.11 9.44
C ALA A 230 2.49 -8.35 10.38
N ASN A 231 1.60 -9.03 11.11
CA ASN A 231 0.78 -8.38 12.12
C ASN A 231 1.60 -7.83 13.30
N ILE A 232 2.62 -8.57 13.76
CA ILE A 232 3.53 -8.12 14.83
C ILE A 232 4.43 -7.00 14.33
N ASN A 233 4.98 -7.14 13.12
CA ASN A 233 5.87 -6.15 12.51
C ASN A 233 5.14 -4.83 12.24
N ASP A 234 3.90 -4.88 11.75
CA ASP A 234 3.02 -3.72 11.63
C ASP A 234 2.90 -2.96 12.96
N ILE A 235 2.66 -3.67 14.08
CA ILE A 235 2.56 -3.07 15.42
C ILE A 235 3.90 -2.42 15.78
N LYS A 236 5.00 -3.15 15.59
CA LYS A 236 6.37 -2.69 15.88
C LYS A 236 6.72 -1.41 15.12
N VAL A 237 6.44 -1.41 13.83
CA VAL A 237 6.73 -0.29 12.95
C VAL A 237 5.83 0.89 13.29
N THR A 238 4.56 0.67 13.60
CA THR A 238 3.65 1.79 13.85
C THR A 238 3.66 2.33 15.27
N SER A 239 4.22 1.61 16.25
CA SER A 239 4.27 2.04 17.64
C SER A 239 5.05 3.35 17.86
N LEU A 240 5.99 3.70 16.97
CA LEU A 240 6.67 5.00 16.97
C LEU A 240 5.71 6.18 16.81
N ASN A 241 4.61 6.00 16.08
CA ASN A 241 3.58 7.02 15.85
C ASN A 241 2.18 6.47 16.17
N MET A 242 2.03 5.89 17.36
CA MET A 242 0.78 5.24 17.78
C MET A 242 -0.47 6.13 17.69
N LEU A 243 -0.35 7.41 18.02
CA LEU A 243 -1.46 8.39 17.95
C LEU A 243 -1.84 8.79 16.52
N GLY A 244 -1.00 8.48 15.53
CA GLY A 244 -1.27 8.80 14.13
C GLY A 244 -2.24 7.82 13.46
N LEU A 245 -2.67 6.78 14.19
CA LEU A 245 -3.49 5.70 13.67
C LEU A 245 -4.81 5.61 14.44
N PRO A 246 -5.90 5.16 13.79
CA PRO A 246 -7.17 4.96 14.48
C PRO A 246 -7.03 3.82 15.51
N ALA A 247 -7.81 3.90 16.59
CA ALA A 247 -7.71 2.96 17.72
C ALA A 247 -7.95 1.50 17.29
N ASP A 248 -8.81 1.29 16.30
CA ASP A 248 -9.10 -0.03 15.75
C ASP A 248 -7.93 -0.64 14.98
N TYR A 249 -6.89 0.13 14.64
CA TYR A 249 -5.69 -0.37 13.97
C TYR A 249 -5.02 -1.50 14.78
N TYR A 250 -4.89 -1.30 16.09
CA TYR A 250 -4.22 -2.22 17.01
C TYR A 250 -5.14 -3.36 17.44
N THR A 251 -6.39 -3.06 17.79
CA THR A 251 -7.36 -4.11 18.18
C THR A 251 -7.56 -5.09 17.04
N ASN A 252 -7.67 -4.62 15.79
CA ASN A 252 -7.79 -5.49 14.63
C ASN A 252 -6.57 -6.40 14.43
N ARG A 253 -5.35 -5.96 14.77
CA ARG A 253 -4.13 -6.77 14.65
C ARG A 253 -3.99 -7.80 15.77
N LEU A 254 -4.34 -7.40 16.99
CA LEU A 254 -4.44 -8.33 18.11
C LEU A 254 -5.47 -9.43 17.84
N LEU A 255 -6.64 -9.09 17.30
CA LEU A 255 -7.66 -10.07 16.90
C LEU A 255 -7.14 -11.05 15.84
N ARG A 256 -6.42 -10.58 14.81
CA ARG A 256 -5.81 -11.46 13.80
C ARG A 256 -4.82 -12.42 14.44
N LEU A 257 -3.95 -11.92 15.31
CA LEU A 257 -2.94 -12.73 15.96
C LEU A 257 -3.58 -13.76 16.90
N ALA A 258 -4.59 -13.37 17.68
CA ALA A 258 -5.30 -14.27 18.58
C ALA A 258 -6.01 -15.40 17.81
N LEU A 259 -6.69 -15.07 16.71
CA LEU A 259 -7.38 -16.06 15.87
C LEU A 259 -6.40 -16.98 15.13
N PHE A 260 -5.23 -16.46 14.71
CA PHE A 260 -4.16 -17.29 14.17
C PHE A 260 -3.59 -18.27 15.20
N ILE A 261 -3.29 -17.80 16.42
CA ILE A 261 -2.77 -18.64 17.51
C ILE A 261 -3.77 -19.75 17.85
N GLU A 262 -5.07 -19.43 17.84
CA GLU A 262 -6.14 -20.39 18.08
C GLU A 262 -6.23 -21.42 16.94
N GLU A 263 -6.30 -20.96 15.68
CA GLU A 263 -6.45 -21.83 14.50
C GLU A 263 -5.26 -22.78 14.31
N GLU A 264 -4.03 -22.27 14.48
CA GLU A 264 -2.80 -23.03 14.27
C GLU A 264 -2.30 -23.73 15.55
N GLN A 265 -3.06 -23.63 16.65
CA GLN A 265 -2.72 -24.19 17.95
C GLN A 265 -1.29 -23.84 18.39
N VAL A 266 -0.88 -22.59 18.12
CA VAL A 266 0.47 -22.11 18.44
C VAL A 266 0.65 -22.13 19.95
N GLU A 267 1.81 -22.63 20.39
CA GLU A 267 2.14 -22.68 21.81
C GLU A 267 2.18 -21.25 22.39
N LYS A 268 1.37 -21.06 23.43
CA LYS A 268 1.24 -19.79 24.15
C LYS A 268 2.34 -19.67 25.20
N ASN A 269 3.57 -19.44 24.74
CA ASN A 269 4.74 -19.36 25.60
C ASN A 269 5.19 -17.91 25.86
N GLU A 270 6.12 -17.75 26.80
CA GLU A 270 6.65 -16.44 27.21
C GLU A 270 7.31 -15.68 26.04
N SER A 271 7.94 -16.39 25.10
CA SER A 271 8.61 -15.77 23.95
C SER A 271 7.62 -15.01 23.06
N LEU A 272 6.46 -15.62 22.77
CA LEU A 272 5.43 -14.99 21.95
C LEU A 272 4.85 -13.74 22.63
N TYR A 273 4.54 -13.83 23.93
CA TYR A 273 4.03 -12.69 24.67
C TYR A 273 5.05 -11.56 24.77
N LYS A 274 6.33 -11.90 24.95
CA LYS A 274 7.43 -10.94 24.96
C LYS A 274 7.54 -10.23 23.61
N GLU A 275 7.53 -10.96 22.50
CA GLU A 275 7.60 -10.39 21.15
C GLU A 275 6.47 -9.38 20.89
N ILE A 276 5.24 -9.71 21.28
CA ILE A 276 4.09 -8.81 21.17
C ILE A 276 4.30 -7.58 22.04
N GLY A 277 4.70 -7.75 23.31
CA GLY A 277 4.97 -6.64 24.22
C GLY A 277 6.06 -5.69 23.71
N GLU A 278 7.14 -6.24 23.18
CA GLU A 278 8.23 -5.48 22.55
C GLU A 278 7.74 -4.69 21.33
N ALA A 279 6.92 -5.30 20.46
CA ALA A 279 6.34 -4.61 19.31
C ALA A 279 5.55 -3.34 19.71
N PHE A 280 4.78 -3.40 20.80
CA PHE A 280 4.03 -2.22 21.28
C PHE A 280 4.92 -1.16 21.94
N LEU A 281 5.93 -1.57 22.72
CA LEU A 281 6.64 -0.66 23.61
C LEU A 281 7.91 -0.07 23.01
N GLU A 282 8.64 -0.82 22.17
CA GLU A 282 9.94 -0.37 21.64
C GLU A 282 9.85 0.94 20.86
N GLY A 283 8.84 1.08 19.98
CA GLY A 283 8.64 2.31 19.22
C GLY A 283 8.29 3.50 20.11
N ILE A 284 7.52 3.28 21.18
CA ILE A 284 7.20 4.34 22.16
C ILE A 284 8.46 4.74 22.94
N PHE A 285 9.27 3.79 23.40
CA PHE A 285 10.52 4.09 24.09
C PHE A 285 11.47 4.89 23.20
N LYS A 286 11.59 4.50 21.92
CA LYS A 286 12.35 5.24 20.92
C LYS A 286 11.79 6.66 20.73
N ALA A 287 10.47 6.82 20.60
CA ALA A 287 9.84 8.13 20.49
C ALA A 287 10.15 9.04 21.71
N CYS A 288 10.08 8.49 22.92
CA CYS A 288 10.46 9.21 24.15
C CYS A 288 11.92 9.66 24.13
N GLN A 289 12.85 8.81 23.69
CA GLN A 289 14.27 9.15 23.55
C GLN A 289 14.48 10.26 22.50
N MET A 290 13.82 10.17 21.36
CA MET A 290 13.88 11.18 20.29
C MET A 290 13.36 12.54 20.76
N VAL A 291 12.25 12.60 21.50
CA VAL A 291 11.76 13.86 22.06
C VAL A 291 12.76 14.47 23.06
N ARG A 292 13.40 13.65 23.90
CA ARG A 292 14.39 14.15 24.89
C ARG A 292 15.67 14.68 24.24
N SER A 293 16.13 14.04 23.17
CA SER A 293 17.41 14.36 22.53
C SER A 293 17.28 15.36 21.38
N GLU A 294 16.22 15.27 20.59
CA GLU A 294 16.04 16.02 19.35
C GLU A 294 14.80 16.93 19.35
N GLY A 295 13.92 16.81 20.36
CA GLY A 295 12.71 17.62 20.47
C GLY A 295 11.58 17.25 19.50
N LYS A 296 11.72 16.15 18.74
CA LYS A 296 10.74 15.71 17.74
C LYS A 296 10.76 14.20 17.54
N VAL A 297 9.61 13.64 17.16
CA VAL A 297 9.47 12.25 16.69
C VAL A 297 9.32 12.27 15.18
N TYR A 298 10.15 11.50 14.47
CA TYR A 298 10.14 11.49 13.02
C TYR A 298 10.62 10.15 12.44
N ARG A 299 10.43 10.02 11.12
CA ARG A 299 11.04 8.96 10.30
C ARG A 299 11.74 9.56 9.10
N THR A 300 12.96 9.12 8.85
CA THR A 300 13.72 9.52 7.68
C THR A 300 13.43 8.55 6.53
N PHE A 301 13.13 9.12 5.38
CA PHE A 301 12.95 8.40 4.13
C PHE A 301 14.04 8.83 3.16
N ARG A 302 14.48 7.88 2.34
CA ARG A 302 15.43 8.10 1.26
C ARG A 302 14.83 7.55 -0.02
N CYS A 303 14.93 8.28 -1.12
CA CYS A 303 14.41 7.83 -2.41
C CYS A 303 15.19 8.43 -3.59
N ARG A 304 15.26 7.69 -4.70
CA ARG A 304 15.99 8.07 -5.92
C ARG A 304 15.01 8.59 -6.97
N PHE A 305 15.35 9.70 -7.63
CA PHE A 305 14.62 10.26 -8.78
C PHE A 305 15.55 10.38 -9.99
N ASN A 306 15.07 10.10 -11.20
CA ASN A 306 15.73 10.43 -12.46
C ASN A 306 15.78 11.95 -12.70
N LYS A 307 14.69 12.67 -12.37
CA LYS A 307 14.60 14.14 -12.60
C LYS A 307 14.46 14.91 -11.29
N LYS A 308 15.31 15.93 -11.10
CA LYS A 308 15.24 16.85 -9.94
C LYS A 308 13.87 17.51 -9.79
N GLU A 309 13.26 17.90 -10.91
CA GLU A 309 11.93 18.52 -10.93
C GLU A 309 10.87 17.62 -10.26
N ASN A 310 10.91 16.31 -10.52
CA ASN A 310 9.96 15.37 -9.95
C ASN A 310 10.19 15.19 -8.43
N ALA A 311 11.43 15.30 -7.95
CA ALA A 311 11.72 15.30 -6.51
C ALA A 311 11.13 16.54 -5.81
N LEU A 312 11.23 17.72 -6.43
CA LEU A 312 10.64 18.95 -5.90
C LEU A 312 9.11 18.92 -5.90
N LEU A 313 8.50 18.44 -7.00
CA LEU A 313 7.06 18.24 -7.07
C LEU A 313 6.56 17.24 -6.02
N PHE A 314 7.33 16.17 -5.80
CA PHE A 314 7.04 15.19 -4.76
C PHE A 314 7.05 15.81 -3.35
N LEU A 315 8.10 16.57 -3.01
CA LEU A 315 8.18 17.24 -1.71
C LEU A 315 7.01 18.19 -1.49
N GLU A 316 6.65 18.98 -2.50
CA GLU A 316 5.54 19.93 -2.40
C GLU A 316 4.21 19.19 -2.17
N GLN A 317 3.95 18.15 -2.95
CA GLN A 317 2.75 17.33 -2.76
C GLN A 317 2.69 16.69 -1.36
N MET A 318 3.82 16.19 -0.86
CA MET A 318 3.88 15.56 0.46
C MET A 318 3.63 16.55 1.60
N LYS A 319 4.09 17.80 1.48
CA LYS A 319 3.84 18.86 2.49
C LYS A 319 2.35 19.13 2.69
N HIS A 320 1.53 18.94 1.66
CA HIS A 320 0.08 19.17 1.72
C HIS A 320 -0.74 17.90 1.94
N ALA A 321 -0.10 16.74 2.09
CA ALA A 321 -0.79 15.45 2.17
C ALA A 321 -1.46 15.21 3.53
N SER A 322 -0.95 15.78 4.62
CA SER A 322 -1.49 15.62 5.98
C SER A 322 -1.18 16.82 6.85
N ALA A 323 -2.17 17.30 7.62
CA ALA A 323 -1.97 18.36 8.60
C ALA A 323 -1.21 17.89 9.86
N HIS A 324 -1.12 16.58 10.10
CA HIS A 324 -0.50 16.00 11.30
C HIS A 324 0.95 15.52 11.06
N ILE A 325 1.41 15.58 9.81
CA ILE A 325 2.76 15.17 9.43
C ILE A 325 3.43 16.35 8.75
N GLN A 326 4.53 16.83 9.35
CA GLN A 326 5.38 17.82 8.72
C GLN A 326 6.47 17.13 7.91
N ILE A 327 6.68 17.60 6.68
CA ILE A 327 7.76 17.13 5.81
C ILE A 327 8.94 18.09 5.94
N ALA A 328 10.10 17.58 6.36
CA ALA A 328 11.34 18.34 6.43
C ALA A 328 12.39 17.73 5.49
N GLU A 329 12.75 18.47 4.44
CA GLU A 329 13.84 18.08 3.54
C GLU A 329 15.17 18.06 4.31
N ARG A 330 15.95 16.99 4.15
CA ARG A 330 17.32 16.89 4.69
C ARG A 330 18.35 17.18 3.61
N SER A 331 18.21 16.57 2.45
CA SER A 331 19.13 16.73 1.33
C SER A 331 18.47 16.38 -0.01
N LEU A 332 18.92 17.03 -1.08
CA LEU A 332 18.59 16.69 -2.46
C LEU A 332 19.86 16.79 -3.31
N GLU A 333 20.54 15.66 -3.47
CA GLU A 333 21.87 15.60 -4.09
C GLU A 333 21.88 14.77 -5.37
N LYS A 334 22.65 15.19 -6.38
CA LYS A 334 22.89 14.34 -7.54
C LYS A 334 23.93 13.26 -7.20
N LYS A 335 23.54 11.99 -7.30
CA LYS A 335 24.40 10.80 -7.10
C LYS A 335 24.32 9.91 -8.34
N GLY A 336 25.37 9.91 -9.15
CA GLY A 336 25.38 9.20 -10.43
C GLY A 336 24.28 9.73 -11.36
N ARG A 337 23.42 8.82 -11.85
CA ARG A 337 22.28 9.15 -12.71
C ARG A 337 21.04 9.66 -11.97
N TYR A 338 21.00 9.54 -10.64
CA TYR A 338 19.84 9.88 -9.83
C TYR A 338 20.04 11.18 -9.04
N TYR A 339 18.93 11.79 -8.67
CA TYR A 339 18.81 12.75 -7.58
C TYR A 339 18.31 12.00 -6.36
N LEU A 340 19.15 11.93 -5.34
CA LEU A 340 18.84 11.31 -4.07
C LEU A 340 18.17 12.34 -3.16
N LEU A 341 16.93 12.06 -2.76
CA LEU A 341 16.17 12.86 -1.82
C LEU A 341 16.12 12.16 -0.47
N GLU A 342 16.55 12.84 0.58
CA GLU A 342 16.31 12.44 1.97
C GLU A 342 15.41 13.46 2.67
N PHE A 343 14.39 12.96 3.38
CA PHE A 343 13.45 13.82 4.10
C PHE A 343 12.89 13.13 5.33
N ASP A 344 12.52 13.94 6.33
CA ASP A 344 11.85 13.48 7.54
C ASP A 344 10.34 13.68 7.42
N LYS A 345 9.58 12.64 7.80
CA LYS A 345 8.18 12.76 8.21
C LYS A 345 8.14 12.96 9.72
N VAL A 346 7.86 14.17 10.17
CA VAL A 346 7.76 14.52 11.59
C VAL A 346 6.32 14.35 12.06
N PHE A 347 6.12 13.57 13.12
CA PHE A 347 4.81 13.27 13.68
C PHE A 347 4.43 14.29 14.73
N LEU A 348 3.61 15.29 14.35
CA LEU A 348 3.33 16.45 15.20
C LEU A 348 2.54 16.07 16.45
N ASN A 349 1.52 15.21 16.32
CA ASN A 349 0.70 14.77 17.46
C ASN A 349 1.53 14.01 18.50
N MET A 350 2.36 13.06 18.05
CA MET A 350 3.24 12.29 18.94
C MET A 350 4.30 13.18 19.60
N THR A 351 4.91 14.08 18.82
CA THR A 351 5.90 15.05 19.33
C THR A 351 5.28 15.94 20.41
N GLY A 352 4.10 16.51 20.14
CA GLY A 352 3.39 17.39 21.07
C GLY A 352 2.97 16.68 22.35
N LEU A 353 2.33 15.50 22.24
CA LEU A 353 1.87 14.76 23.41
C LEU A 353 3.03 14.32 24.30
N LEU A 354 4.05 13.67 23.73
CA LEU A 354 5.21 13.23 24.52
C LEU A 354 5.98 14.42 25.10
N GLY A 355 6.08 15.53 24.36
CA GLY A 355 6.68 16.77 24.88
C GLY A 355 5.95 17.34 26.10
N HIS A 356 4.63 17.19 26.17
CA HIS A 356 3.81 17.57 27.33
C HIS A 356 3.95 16.58 28.49
N LEU A 357 3.75 15.28 28.22
CA LEU A 357 3.77 14.22 29.24
C LEU A 357 5.15 14.08 29.91
N LEU A 358 6.24 14.11 29.13
CA LEU A 358 7.59 13.97 29.66
C LEU A 358 8.02 15.14 30.55
N LYS A 359 7.31 16.28 30.50
CA LYS A 359 7.51 17.44 31.38
C LYS A 359 6.59 17.43 32.61
N GLY A 360 5.79 16.36 32.80
CA GLY A 360 4.87 16.23 33.92
C GLY A 360 3.49 16.87 33.68
N GLY A 361 3.12 17.11 32.42
CA GLY A 361 1.80 17.62 32.07
C GLY A 361 0.68 16.59 32.33
N SER A 362 -0.49 17.06 32.78
CA SER A 362 -1.69 16.23 32.98
C SER A 362 -2.52 16.10 31.70
N VAL A 363 -3.24 14.99 31.57
CA VAL A 363 -4.22 14.71 30.50
C VAL A 363 -5.54 14.32 31.16
N ILE A 364 -6.66 14.75 30.56
CA ILE A 364 -8.01 14.36 30.97
C ILE A 364 -8.54 13.46 29.86
N ASP A 365 -8.93 12.24 30.23
CA ASP A 365 -9.44 11.21 29.32
C ASP A 365 -10.97 11.09 29.38
#